data_AF-A0A252DK04-F1
#
_entry.id   AF-A0A252DK04-F1
#
_cell.length_a   1.000
_cell.length_b   1.000
_cell.length_c   1.000
_cell.angle_alpha   90.00
_cell.angle_beta   90.00
_cell.angle_gamma   90.00
#
_symmetry.space_group_name_H-M   'P 1'
#
loop_
_entity.id
_entity.type
_entity.pdbx_description
1 polymer ?
#
loop_
_entity_poly.entity_id
_entity_poly.type
_entity_poly.pdbx_seq_one_letter_code
_entity_poly.pdbx_strand_id
1 'polypeptide(L)'
;MQNTRKVTEEGYIAIILYKSSSDAPNYQPLYQESFVLIKAASLESAKVKALAHGKNESVSYTNENGETITWTLQLVLDVNSVLYNDIDSSEDVIDLYTRHFRNYNAYQSFEPLLYQEQL
;
A
#
# COMPACT_ATOMS: atom_id res chain seq x y z
N MET A 1 -21.63 30.51 20.38
CA MET A 1 -21.78 29.32 19.51
C MET A 1 -20.50 29.18 18.71
N GLN A 2 -19.67 28.16 19.01
CA GLN A 2 -18.44 27.91 18.25
C GLN A 2 -18.84 27.25 16.92
N ASN A 3 -18.45 27.86 15.82
CA ASN A 3 -18.72 27.37 14.47
C ASN A 3 -17.67 26.29 14.16
N THR A 4 -17.98 25.04 14.50
CA THR A 4 -17.09 23.91 14.21
C THR A 4 -17.09 23.69 12.70
N ARG A 5 -16.08 24.20 11.98
CA ARG A 5 -15.84 23.86 10.58
C ARG A 5 -15.74 22.35 10.49
N LYS A 6 -16.69 21.72 9.79
CA LYS A 6 -16.59 20.32 9.40
C LYS A 6 -15.33 20.23 8.53
N VAL A 7 -14.27 19.60 9.04
CA VAL A 7 -13.08 19.32 8.23
C VAL A 7 -13.52 18.28 7.21
N THR A 8 -13.61 18.68 5.94
CA THR A 8 -13.88 17.74 4.85
C THR A 8 -12.65 16.83 4.75
N GLU A 9 -12.79 15.56 5.10
CA GLU A 9 -11.72 14.59 4.88
C GLU A 9 -11.65 14.26 3.39
N GLU A 10 -10.47 14.38 2.81
CA GLU A 10 -10.16 14.01 1.43
C GLU A 10 -9.61 12.59 1.37
N GLY A 11 -9.70 11.98 0.19
CA GLY A 11 -9.10 10.67 -0.11
C GLY A 11 -7.63 10.78 -0.48
N TYR A 12 -6.83 9.87 0.03
CA TYR A 12 -5.42 9.69 -0.33
C TYR A 12 -5.17 8.20 -0.57
N ILE A 13 -4.30 7.86 -1.53
CA ILE A 13 -3.79 6.51 -1.71
C ILE A 13 -2.35 6.46 -1.19
N ALA A 14 -2.07 5.48 -0.35
CA ALA A 14 -0.71 5.13 0.06
C ALA A 14 -0.27 3.82 -0.62
N ILE A 15 0.98 3.78 -1.04
CA ILE A 15 1.64 2.53 -1.42
C ILE A 15 2.51 2.10 -0.25
N ILE A 16 2.24 0.91 0.28
CA ILE A 16 2.93 0.37 1.45
C ILE A 16 3.58 -0.94 1.07
N LEU A 17 4.89 -1.02 1.29
CA LEU A 17 5.67 -2.22 1.03
C LEU A 17 5.89 -2.98 2.34
N TYR A 18 5.55 -4.25 2.34
CA TYR A 18 5.82 -5.18 3.43
C TYR A 18 6.84 -6.22 3.00
N LYS A 19 7.55 -6.76 3.98
CA LYS A 19 8.49 -7.86 3.80
C LYS A 19 8.12 -8.99 4.77
N SER A 20 8.08 -10.21 4.25
CA SER A 20 7.93 -11.40 5.07
C SER A 20 9.29 -11.92 5.58
N SER A 21 9.27 -12.62 6.70
CA SER A 21 10.44 -13.24 7.32
C SER A 21 10.05 -14.53 8.05
N SER A 22 11.00 -15.45 8.14
CA SER A 22 10.89 -16.69 8.91
C SER A 22 12.28 -17.15 9.34
N ASP A 23 12.35 -17.91 10.44
CA ASP A 23 13.59 -18.53 10.93
C ASP A 23 13.93 -19.84 10.18
N ALA A 24 13.10 -20.27 9.23
CA ALA A 24 13.35 -21.47 8.45
C ALA A 24 14.63 -21.32 7.57
N PRO A 25 15.51 -22.33 7.52
CA PRO A 25 16.88 -22.20 7.00
C PRO A 25 16.98 -21.86 5.50
N ASN A 26 15.91 -22.06 4.73
CA ASN A 26 15.88 -21.76 3.29
C ASN A 26 14.78 -20.76 2.91
N TYR A 27 14.23 -20.05 3.89
CA TYR A 27 13.14 -19.11 3.63
C TYR A 27 13.60 -17.98 2.71
N GLN A 28 12.87 -17.79 1.61
CA GLN A 28 13.03 -16.64 0.74
C GLN A 28 12.00 -15.57 1.12
N PRO A 29 12.42 -14.34 1.48
CA PRO A 29 11.49 -13.26 1.75
C PRO A 29 10.59 -12.96 0.55
N LEU A 30 9.30 -12.86 0.82
CA LEU A 30 8.33 -12.29 -0.10
C LEU A 30 8.15 -10.81 0.23
N TYR A 31 7.81 -10.06 -0.80
CA TYR A 31 7.48 -8.65 -0.70
C TYR A 31 6.05 -8.44 -1.17
N GLN A 32 5.31 -7.61 -0.44
CA GLN A 32 3.93 -7.27 -0.78
C GLN A 32 3.81 -5.77 -0.91
N GLU A 33 3.39 -5.31 -2.08
CA GLU A 33 3.00 -3.91 -2.30
C GLU A 33 1.48 -3.79 -2.16
N SER A 34 1.03 -3.03 -1.16
CA SER A 34 -0.39 -2.75 -0.90
C SER A 34 -0.74 -1.32 -1.27
N PHE A 35 -1.91 -1.15 -1.90
CA PHE A 35 -2.50 0.17 -2.20
C PHE A 35 -3.63 0.43 -1.21
N VAL A 36 -3.46 1.43 -0.35
CA VAL A 36 -4.34 1.68 0.79
C VAL A 36 -5.03 3.03 0.65
N LEU A 37 -6.36 3.04 0.71
CA LEU A 37 -7.15 4.27 0.79
C LEU A 37 -7.14 4.83 2.21
N ILE A 38 -6.80 6.11 2.33
CA ILE A 38 -6.69 6.85 3.58
C ILE A 38 -7.57 8.09 3.48
N LYS A 39 -8.49 8.24 4.43
CA LYS A 39 -9.21 9.52 4.63
C LYS A 39 -8.39 10.39 5.56
N ALA A 40 -8.09 11.63 5.17
CA ALA A 40 -7.33 12.56 5.99
C ALA A 40 -7.68 14.03 5.68
N ALA A 41 -7.35 14.92 6.60
CA ALA A 41 -7.55 16.36 6.43
C ALA A 41 -6.46 17.04 5.58
N SER A 42 -5.34 16.35 5.34
CA SER A 42 -4.22 16.84 4.56
C SER A 42 -3.31 15.69 4.16
N LEU A 43 -2.46 15.91 3.15
CA LEU A 43 -1.43 14.96 2.74
C LEU A 43 -0.47 14.58 3.89
N GLU A 44 -0.10 15.54 4.73
CA GLU A 44 0.75 15.29 5.89
C GLU A 44 0.07 14.35 6.90
N SER A 45 -1.21 14.61 7.19
CA SER A 45 -2.01 13.73 8.05
C SER A 45 -2.16 12.34 7.43
N ALA A 46 -2.34 12.24 6.10
CA ALA A 46 -2.41 10.98 5.38
C ALA A 46 -1.12 10.17 5.51
N LYS A 47 0.05 10.81 5.39
CA LYS A 47 1.37 10.16 5.58
C LYS A 47 1.53 9.59 6.98
N VAL A 48 1.11 10.33 8.01
CA VAL A 48 1.13 9.84 9.39
C VAL A 48 0.19 8.64 9.55
N LYS A 49 -1.03 8.70 9.01
CA LYS A 49 -1.99 7.58 9.02
C LYS A 49 -1.45 6.36 8.26
N ALA A 50 -0.80 6.54 7.12
CA ALA A 50 -0.20 5.47 6.32
C ALA A 50 0.89 4.72 7.10
N LEU A 51 1.79 5.48 7.74
CA LEU A 51 2.86 4.91 8.55
C LEU A 51 2.30 4.14 9.76
N ALA A 52 1.28 4.70 10.43
CA ALA A 52 0.63 4.05 11.56
C ALA A 52 -0.08 2.75 11.12
N HIS A 53 -0.82 2.79 10.01
CA HIS A 53 -1.47 1.61 9.44
C HIS A 53 -0.44 0.53 9.08
N GLY A 54 0.63 0.89 8.34
CA GLY A 54 1.69 -0.04 7.98
C GLY A 54 2.33 -0.74 9.17
N LYS A 55 2.58 -0.01 10.28
CA LYS A 55 3.13 -0.61 11.51
C LYS A 55 2.14 -1.56 12.19
N ASN A 56 0.86 -1.20 12.23
CA ASN A 56 -0.19 -1.98 12.90
C ASN A 56 -0.53 -3.28 12.16
N GLU A 57 -0.34 -3.33 10.84
CA GLU A 57 -0.54 -4.54 10.01
C GLU A 57 0.63 -5.54 10.10
N SER A 58 1.60 -5.31 10.99
CA SER A 58 2.65 -6.32 11.23
C SER A 58 2.03 -7.53 11.92
N VAL A 59 2.02 -8.68 11.23
CA VAL A 59 1.32 -9.89 11.67
C VAL A 59 2.21 -11.11 11.52
N SER A 60 2.09 -12.05 12.45
CA SER A 60 2.72 -13.37 12.37
C SER A 60 1.66 -14.46 12.29
N TYR A 61 1.87 -15.44 11.43
CA TYR A 61 1.04 -16.64 11.34
C TYR A 61 1.90 -17.86 11.02
N THR A 62 1.36 -19.06 11.28
CA THR A 62 2.00 -20.32 10.90
C THR A 62 1.47 -20.75 9.54
N ASN A 63 2.36 -21.02 8.58
CA ASN A 63 1.97 -21.53 7.25
C ASN A 63 1.71 -23.05 7.28
N GLU A 64 1.38 -23.62 6.12
CA GLU A 64 1.10 -25.07 5.96
C GLU A 64 2.30 -25.99 6.25
N ASN A 65 3.53 -25.45 6.20
CA ASN A 65 4.76 -26.17 6.51
C ASN A 65 5.13 -26.11 8.01
N GLY A 66 4.30 -25.46 8.85
CA GLY A 66 4.59 -25.27 10.27
C GLY A 66 5.58 -24.15 10.55
N GLU A 67 5.93 -23.34 9.55
CA GLU A 67 6.86 -22.23 9.68
C GLU A 67 6.11 -20.97 10.14
N THR A 68 6.69 -20.25 11.11
CA THR A 68 6.17 -18.93 11.48
C THR A 68 6.62 -17.91 10.45
N ILE A 69 5.67 -17.31 9.75
CA ILE A 69 5.87 -16.21 8.81
C ILE A 69 5.48 -14.91 9.51
N THR A 70 6.37 -13.91 9.48
CA THR A 70 6.11 -12.58 10.02
C THR A 70 6.22 -11.54 8.92
N TRP A 71 5.12 -10.82 8.68
CA TRP A 71 5.08 -9.65 7.82
C TRP A 71 5.39 -8.40 8.62
N THR A 72 6.30 -7.58 8.09
CA THR A 72 6.70 -6.32 8.70
C THR A 72 6.68 -5.21 7.67
N LEU A 73 6.37 -3.99 8.12
CA LEU A 73 6.48 -2.80 7.28
C LEU A 73 7.94 -2.62 6.84
N GLN A 74 8.16 -2.66 5.52
CA GLN A 74 9.45 -2.31 4.93
C GLN A 74 9.55 -0.79 4.74
N LEU A 75 8.54 -0.17 4.11
CA LEU A 75 8.44 1.28 3.95
C LEU A 75 7.04 1.71 3.45
N VAL A 76 6.73 2.99 3.60
CA VAL A 76 5.64 3.66 2.86
C VAL A 76 6.29 4.32 1.64
N LEU A 77 5.97 3.83 0.44
CA LEU A 77 6.65 4.18 -0.80
C LEU A 77 6.17 5.51 -1.37
N ASP A 78 4.86 5.71 -1.38
CA ASP A 78 4.24 6.96 -1.80
C ASP A 78 2.94 7.19 -1.01
N VAL A 79 2.57 8.45 -0.87
CA VAL A 79 1.24 8.86 -0.42
C VAL A 79 0.84 10.05 -1.26
N ASN A 80 -0.29 9.96 -1.94
CA ASN A 80 -0.78 11.02 -2.82
C ASN A 80 -2.30 11.14 -2.73
N SER A 81 -2.86 12.26 -3.15
CA SER A 81 -4.30 12.43 -3.24
C SER A 81 -4.89 11.43 -4.25
N VAL A 82 -6.12 10.97 -4.00
CA VAL A 82 -6.89 10.28 -5.04
C VAL A 82 -7.07 11.21 -6.25
N LEU A 83 -7.19 10.64 -7.45
CA LEU A 83 -7.43 11.44 -8.66
C LEU A 83 -8.82 12.08 -8.67
N TYR A 84 -9.79 11.44 -8.02
CA TYR A 84 -11.18 11.88 -7.95
C TYR A 84 -11.68 11.79 -6.50
N ASN A 85 -12.19 12.91 -5.99
CA ASN A 85 -12.67 13.00 -4.60
C ASN A 85 -13.96 12.22 -4.36
N ASP A 86 -14.78 12.08 -5.40
CA ASP A 86 -16.01 11.29 -5.40
C ASP A 86 -15.90 10.27 -6.52
N ILE A 87 -16.11 8.99 -6.17
CA ILE A 87 -16.24 7.92 -7.16
C ILE A 87 -17.70 7.94 -7.61
N ASP A 88 -17.94 8.45 -8.81
CA ASP A 88 -19.28 8.43 -9.40
C ASP A 88 -19.64 6.97 -9.74
N SER A 89 -20.67 6.45 -9.07
CA SER A 89 -21.18 5.09 -9.30
C SER A 89 -21.75 4.85 -10.69
N SER A 90 -21.90 5.90 -11.51
CA SER A 90 -22.31 5.80 -12.91
C SER A 90 -21.15 5.54 -13.88
N GLU A 91 -19.90 5.66 -13.43
CA GLU A 91 -18.72 5.28 -14.23
C GLU A 91 -18.34 3.81 -13.96
N ASP A 92 -18.16 3.02 -15.03
CA ASP A 92 -17.79 1.60 -14.92
C ASP A 92 -16.31 1.40 -14.54
N VAL A 93 -15.45 2.36 -14.87
CA VAL A 93 -13.99 2.29 -14.68
C VAL A 93 -13.44 3.66 -14.32
N ILE A 94 -12.67 3.74 -13.23
CA ILE A 94 -12.04 4.97 -12.76
C ILE A 94 -10.62 4.70 -12.26
N ASP A 95 -9.67 5.56 -12.63
CA ASP A 95 -8.33 5.53 -12.06
C ASP A 95 -8.34 6.16 -10.66
N LEU A 96 -7.92 5.40 -9.64
CA LEU A 96 -7.82 5.92 -8.27
C LEU A 96 -6.47 6.58 -8.00
N TYR A 97 -5.42 6.15 -8.70
CA TYR A 97 -4.05 6.56 -8.48
C TYR A 97 -3.18 6.26 -9.71
N THR A 98 -2.22 7.13 -10.02
CA THR A 98 -1.30 6.97 -11.17
C THR A 98 0.12 7.36 -10.80
N ARG A 99 1.09 6.56 -11.26
CA ARG A 99 2.52 6.88 -11.19
C ARG A 99 3.11 7.05 -12.57
N HIS A 100 3.99 8.03 -12.68
CA HIS A 100 4.80 8.24 -13.85
C HIS A 100 6.23 7.79 -13.55
N PHE A 101 6.83 7.02 -14.45
CA PHE A 101 8.22 6.58 -14.37
C PHE A 101 8.89 6.70 -15.74
N ARG A 102 10.22 6.83 -15.77
CA ARG A 102 10.98 7.04 -17.02
C ARG A 102 11.73 5.79 -17.50
N ASN A 103 12.11 4.90 -16.58
CA ASN A 103 12.94 3.75 -16.88
C ASN A 103 12.08 2.50 -17.03
N TYR A 104 11.61 2.22 -18.25
CA TYR A 104 10.80 1.03 -18.52
C TYR A 104 11.55 -0.28 -18.27
N ASN A 105 12.84 -0.34 -18.57
CA ASN A 105 13.64 -1.55 -18.33
C ASN A 105 13.66 -1.92 -16.83
N ALA A 106 13.73 -0.93 -15.95
CA ALA A 106 13.65 -1.16 -14.50
C ALA A 106 12.26 -1.66 -14.07
N TYR A 107 11.18 -1.15 -14.67
CA TYR A 107 9.84 -1.66 -14.43
C TYR A 107 9.72 -3.13 -14.87
N GLN A 108 10.27 -3.46 -16.04
CA GLN A 108 10.29 -4.85 -16.51
C GLN A 108 11.05 -5.78 -15.56
N SER A 109 12.19 -5.36 -15.02
CA SER A 109 12.92 -6.17 -14.04
C SER A 109 12.19 -6.35 -12.70
N PHE A 110 11.27 -5.45 -12.37
CA PHE A 110 10.49 -5.49 -11.12
C PHE A 110 9.19 -6.30 -11.26
N GLU A 111 8.50 -6.21 -12.40
CA GLU A 111 7.13 -6.70 -12.58
C GLU A 111 7.08 -8.20 -12.97
N PRO A 112 6.75 -9.11 -12.03
CA PRO A 112 6.74 -10.55 -12.29
C PRO A 112 5.66 -10.97 -13.30
N LEU A 113 4.56 -10.20 -13.41
CA LEU A 113 3.45 -10.52 -14.30
C LEU A 113 3.81 -10.41 -15.79
N LEU A 114 4.92 -9.73 -16.13
CA LEU A 114 5.40 -9.68 -17.50
C LEU A 114 6.01 -11.00 -17.99
N TYR A 115 6.40 -11.90 -17.07
CA TYR A 115 7.13 -13.12 -17.39
C TYR A 115 6.46 -14.41 -16.87
N GLN A 116 5.22 -14.34 -16.37
CA GLN A 116 4.48 -15.48 -15.80
C GLN A 116 5.24 -16.19 -14.67
N GLU A 117 5.89 -15.43 -13.79
CA GLU A 117 6.53 -16.00 -12.61
C GLU A 117 5.47 -16.67 -11.70
N GLN A 118 5.72 -17.91 -11.28
CA GLN A 118 4.89 -18.62 -10.31
C GLN A 118 5.42 -18.34 -8.90
N LEU A 119 4.61 -17.69 -8.06
CA LEU A 119 4.86 -17.45 -6.64
C LEU A 119 4.49 -18.66 -5.78
#